data_AF-A0A9X1LKW8-F1
#
_entry.id   AF-A0A9X1LKW8-F1
#
_cell.length_a   1.000
_cell.length_b   1.000
_cell.length_c   1.000
_cell.angle_alpha   90.00
_cell.angle_beta   90.00
_cell.angle_gamma   90.00
#
_symmetry.space_group_name_H-M   'P 1'
#
loop_
_entity.id
_entity.type
_entity.pdbx_description
1 polymer ?
#
loop_
_entity_poly.entity_id
_entity_poly.type
_entity_poly.pdbx_seq_one_letter_code
_entity_poly.pdbx_strand_id
1 'polypeptide(L)'
;MKDLKELFEHQLKDLYSAESQLIKALPKMVKNAHDKKLKEAFEGHLEETKEHKERLAEICKELGIKPTGETCKAMKGLIEEAEDFLKEDASEEVRDAGLIADAQRVEHYEISGYGTVVRYAKELGHKDIAKKLQKTLDEEYNADNKLDKLAESRLNKKAK
;
A
#
# COMPACT_ATOMS: atom_id res chain seq x y z
N MET A 1 11.40 -7.37 -20.85
CA MET A 1 10.35 -8.31 -20.44
C MET A 1 9.93 -9.11 -21.66
N LYS A 2 10.29 -10.40 -21.69
CA LYS A 2 10.05 -11.33 -22.81
C LYS A 2 9.15 -12.49 -22.42
N ASP A 3 9.04 -12.81 -21.13
CA ASP A 3 8.20 -13.90 -20.61
C ASP A 3 7.57 -13.55 -19.26
N LEU A 4 6.75 -14.46 -18.74
CA LEU A 4 6.04 -14.28 -17.48
C LEU A 4 6.98 -14.21 -16.27
N LYS A 5 8.14 -14.85 -16.32
CA LYS A 5 9.12 -14.81 -15.23
C LYS A 5 9.77 -13.43 -15.13
N GLU A 6 10.18 -12.86 -16.27
CA GLU A 6 10.69 -11.48 -16.33
C GLU A 6 9.62 -10.46 -15.88
N LEU A 7 8.36 -10.67 -16.26
CA LEU A 7 7.25 -9.82 -15.83
C LEU A 7 6.99 -9.95 -14.32
N PHE A 8 6.99 -11.17 -13.78
CA PHE A 8 6.83 -11.42 -12.34
C PHE A 8 7.96 -10.76 -11.53
N GLU A 9 9.21 -10.89 -11.98
CA GLU A 9 10.35 -10.21 -11.37
C GLU A 9 10.18 -8.68 -11.39
N HIS A 10 9.76 -8.10 -12.51
CA HIS A 10 9.49 -6.66 -12.60
C HIS A 10 8.42 -6.23 -11.59
N GLN A 11 7.30 -6.96 -11.50
CA GLN A 11 6.21 -6.63 -10.58
C GLN A 11 6.63 -6.72 -9.11
N LEU A 12 7.46 -7.70 -8.73
CA LEU A 12 8.01 -7.78 -7.37
C LEU A 12 8.92 -6.59 -7.03
N LYS A 13 9.75 -6.14 -7.96
CA LYS A 13 10.61 -4.96 -7.77
C LYS A 13 9.79 -3.67 -7.69
N ASP A 14 8.74 -3.57 -8.49
CA ASP A 14 7.83 -2.43 -8.46
C ASP A 14 7.11 -2.34 -7.10
N LEU A 15 6.52 -3.43 -6.61
CA LEU A 15 5.92 -3.48 -5.27
C LEU A 15 6.93 -3.18 -4.17
N TYR A 16 8.15 -3.74 -4.23
CA TYR A 16 9.19 -3.43 -3.24
C TYR A 16 9.54 -1.93 -3.21
N SER A 17 9.49 -1.29 -4.38
CA SER A 17 9.66 0.15 -4.53
C SER A 17 8.47 0.93 -3.98
N ALA A 18 7.23 0.47 -4.20
CA ALA A 18 6.01 1.07 -3.67
C ALA A 18 6.02 1.07 -2.13
N GLU A 19 6.20 -0.09 -1.52
CA GLU A 19 6.28 -0.30 -0.06
C GLU A 19 7.39 0.57 0.57
N SER A 20 8.55 0.64 -0.10
CA SER A 20 9.66 1.48 0.35
C SER A 20 9.35 2.98 0.34
N GLN A 21 8.50 3.43 -0.58
CA GLN A 21 8.04 4.82 -0.64
C GLN A 21 6.96 5.06 0.41
N LEU A 22 6.02 4.13 0.57
CA LEU A 22 4.91 4.23 1.50
C LEU A 22 5.38 4.30 2.97
N ILE A 23 6.38 3.50 3.35
CA ILE A 23 7.04 3.59 4.69
C ILE A 23 7.53 5.00 5.00
N LYS A 24 7.97 5.77 4.00
CA LYS A 24 8.42 7.15 4.19
C LYS A 24 7.27 8.16 4.23
N ALA A 25 6.17 7.86 3.54
CA ALA A 25 5.01 8.75 3.43
C ALA A 25 4.06 8.64 4.63
N LEU A 26 3.82 7.43 5.15
CA LEU A 26 2.85 7.19 6.23
C LEU A 26 3.08 8.02 7.50
N PRO A 27 4.31 8.27 7.99
CA PRO A 27 4.53 9.17 9.14
C PRO A 27 3.97 10.59 8.92
N LYS A 28 3.94 11.08 7.68
CA LYS A 28 3.35 12.37 7.34
C LYS A 28 1.82 12.32 7.40
N MET A 29 1.21 11.20 7.01
CA MET A 29 -0.25 11.01 7.10
C MET A 29 -0.71 10.93 8.55
N VAL A 30 0.00 10.17 9.40
CA VAL A 30 -0.24 10.11 10.86
C VAL A 30 -0.22 11.52 11.49
N LYS A 31 0.78 12.33 11.12
CA LYS A 31 0.93 13.69 11.65
C LYS A 31 -0.22 14.62 11.27
N ASN A 32 -0.83 14.43 10.10
CA ASN A 32 -1.85 15.32 9.56
C ASN A 32 -3.29 14.86 9.81
N ALA A 33 -3.49 13.60 10.21
CA ALA A 33 -4.78 13.15 10.71
C ALA A 33 -5.14 13.87 12.02
N HIS A 34 -6.42 14.09 12.28
CA HIS A 34 -6.95 14.69 13.51
C HIS A 34 -7.71 13.65 14.33
N ASP A 35 -8.50 12.80 13.67
CA ASP A 35 -9.19 11.68 14.30
C ASP A 35 -8.20 10.64 14.84
N LYS A 36 -8.39 10.30 16.11
CA LYS A 36 -7.51 9.36 16.82
C LYS A 36 -7.50 7.97 16.18
N LYS A 37 -8.63 7.48 15.69
CA LYS A 37 -8.70 6.15 15.07
C LYS A 37 -8.04 6.14 13.70
N LEU A 38 -8.12 7.26 12.97
CA LEU A 38 -7.41 7.40 11.70
C LEU A 38 -5.89 7.39 11.91
N LYS A 39 -5.39 8.07 12.95
CA LYS A 39 -3.97 7.98 13.35
C LYS A 39 -3.56 6.55 13.65
N GLU A 40 -4.31 5.87 14.51
CA GLU A 40 -4.06 4.48 14.88
C GLU A 40 -4.07 3.55 13.65
N ALA A 41 -4.96 3.80 12.68
CA ALA A 41 -5.00 3.05 11.43
C ALA A 41 -3.73 3.25 10.60
N PHE A 42 -3.26 4.48 10.42
CA PHE A 42 -2.01 4.77 9.69
C PHE A 42 -0.75 4.28 10.41
N GLU A 43 -0.71 4.36 11.75
CA GLU A 43 0.39 3.81 12.54
C GLU A 43 0.44 2.29 12.44
N GLY A 44 -0.72 1.63 12.53
CA GLY A 44 -0.83 0.17 12.34
C GLY A 44 -0.41 -0.25 10.94
N HIS A 45 -0.90 0.46 9.92
CA HIS A 45 -0.56 0.16 8.53
C HIS A 45 0.94 0.37 8.27
N LEU A 46 1.59 1.38 8.86
CA LEU A 46 3.04 1.55 8.74
C LEU A 46 3.85 0.35 9.24
N GLU A 47 3.42 -0.31 10.32
CA GLU A 47 4.08 -1.54 10.77
C GLU A 47 3.78 -2.71 9.82
N GLU A 48 2.53 -2.85 9.34
CA GLU A 48 2.16 -3.84 8.30
C GLU A 48 3.02 -3.65 7.02
N THR A 49 3.13 -2.44 6.46
CA THR A 49 3.95 -2.09 5.29
C THR A 49 5.44 -2.45 5.46
N LYS A 50 6.00 -2.30 6.67
CA LYS A 50 7.39 -2.74 6.94
C LYS A 50 7.54 -4.25 6.82
N GLU A 51 6.59 -5.01 7.38
CA GLU A 51 6.56 -6.46 7.24
C GLU A 51 6.34 -6.89 5.79
N HIS A 52 5.50 -6.18 5.03
CA HIS A 52 5.23 -6.47 3.62
C HIS A 52 6.52 -6.31 2.79
N LYS A 53 7.25 -5.22 3.00
CA LYS A 53 8.55 -5.00 2.37
C LYS A 53 9.58 -6.08 2.73
N GLU A 54 9.65 -6.50 4.00
CA GLU A 54 10.54 -7.58 4.42
C GLU A 54 10.17 -8.90 3.74
N ARG A 55 8.87 -9.21 3.65
CA ARG A 55 8.36 -10.39 2.94
C ARG A 55 8.71 -10.39 1.46
N LEU A 56 8.62 -9.24 0.79
CA LEU A 56 9.10 -9.09 -0.59
C LEU A 56 10.60 -9.29 -0.71
N ALA A 57 11.39 -8.80 0.25
CA ALA A 57 12.84 -9.02 0.27
C ALA A 57 13.20 -10.51 0.42
N GLU A 58 12.49 -11.24 1.28
CA GLU A 58 12.64 -12.69 1.44
C GLU A 58 12.28 -13.43 0.16
N ILE A 59 11.14 -13.10 -0.46
CA ILE A 59 10.70 -13.69 -1.72
C ILE A 59 11.72 -13.43 -2.83
N CYS A 60 12.22 -12.20 -2.94
CA CYS A 60 13.26 -11.86 -3.92
C CYS A 60 14.54 -12.67 -3.66
N LYS A 61 14.96 -12.82 -2.41
CA LYS A 61 16.11 -13.65 -2.04
C LYS A 61 15.92 -15.12 -2.43
N GLU A 62 14.74 -15.69 -2.18
CA GLU A 62 14.39 -17.08 -2.57
C GLU A 62 14.43 -17.30 -4.09
N LEU A 63 14.09 -16.27 -4.86
CA LEU A 63 14.09 -16.30 -6.33
C LEU A 63 15.44 -15.90 -6.95
N GLY A 64 16.42 -15.47 -6.16
CA GLY A 64 17.69 -14.94 -6.66
C GLY A 64 17.55 -13.57 -7.35
N ILE A 65 16.51 -12.81 -7.01
CA ILE A 65 16.19 -11.49 -7.57
C ILE A 65 16.78 -10.40 -6.66
N LYS A 66 17.35 -9.36 -7.26
CA LYS A 66 17.69 -8.12 -6.54
C LYS A 66 16.44 -7.23 -6.49
N PRO A 67 15.84 -6.96 -5.32
CA PRO A 67 14.56 -6.23 -5.22
C PRO A 67 14.65 -4.75 -5.62
N THR A 68 15.86 -4.19 -5.67
CA THR A 68 16.10 -2.79 -6.03
C THR A 68 16.35 -2.61 -7.52
N GLY A 69 16.20 -1.39 -8.03
CA GLY A 69 16.53 -1.02 -9.40
C GLY A 69 15.33 -0.57 -10.22
N GLU A 70 14.14 -0.64 -9.62
CA GLU A 70 12.89 -0.13 -10.20
C GLU A 70 12.33 1.01 -9.31
N THR A 71 11.70 2.00 -9.94
CA THR A 71 10.96 3.05 -9.23
C THR A 71 9.48 2.93 -9.57
N CYS A 72 8.67 2.57 -8.58
CA CYS A 72 7.23 2.52 -8.75
C CYS A 72 6.67 3.94 -8.92
N LYS A 73 6.38 4.31 -10.17
CA LYS A 73 5.89 5.64 -10.54
C LYS A 73 4.46 5.88 -10.09
N ALA A 74 3.64 4.83 -10.06
CA ALA A 74 2.24 4.93 -9.65
C ALA A 74 2.14 5.29 -8.16
N MET A 75 2.79 4.51 -7.29
CA MET A 75 2.86 4.84 -5.86
C MET A 75 3.45 6.23 -5.61
N LYS A 76 4.49 6.61 -6.37
CA LYS A 76 5.03 7.97 -6.28
C LYS A 76 3.96 9.03 -6.54
N GLY A 77 3.19 8.88 -7.62
CA GLY A 77 2.11 9.80 -7.96
C GLY A 77 1.00 9.83 -6.92
N LEU A 78 0.59 8.67 -6.39
CA LEU A 78 -0.42 8.59 -5.32
C LEU A 78 0.04 9.30 -4.04
N ILE A 79 1.31 9.16 -3.68
CA ILE A 79 1.90 9.89 -2.56
C ILE A 79 1.92 11.40 -2.87
N GLU A 80 2.34 11.81 -4.06
CA GLU A 80 2.35 13.22 -4.47
C GLU A 80 0.93 13.85 -4.41
N GLU A 81 -0.10 13.12 -4.86
CA GLU A 81 -1.50 13.55 -4.73
C GLU A 81 -1.89 13.80 -3.27
N ALA A 82 -1.59 12.84 -2.38
CA ALA A 82 -1.87 12.99 -0.95
C ALA A 82 -1.10 14.17 -0.33
N GLU A 83 0.16 14.35 -0.72
CA GLU A 83 0.99 15.46 -0.25
C GLU A 83 0.52 16.83 -0.75
N ASP A 84 -0.03 16.91 -1.96
CA ASP A 84 -0.64 18.11 -2.50
C ASP A 84 -1.96 18.44 -1.80
N PHE A 85 -2.81 17.43 -1.56
CA PHE A 85 -4.03 17.60 -0.78
C PHE A 85 -3.75 18.18 0.62
N LEU A 86 -2.67 17.75 1.28
CA LEU A 86 -2.28 18.27 2.60
C LEU A 86 -1.97 19.77 2.65
N LYS A 87 -1.70 20.39 1.49
CA LYS A 87 -1.43 21.83 1.36
C LYS A 87 -2.71 22.67 1.23
N GLU A 88 -3.83 22.04 0.93
CA GLU A 88 -5.12 22.72 0.80
C GLU A 88 -5.62 23.23 2.17
N ASP A 89 -6.33 24.36 2.14
CA ASP A 89 -7.00 24.91 3.33
C ASP A 89 -8.31 24.16 3.55
N ALA A 90 -8.28 23.24 4.52
CA ALA A 90 -9.37 22.32 4.82
C ALA A 90 -9.60 22.26 6.33
N SER A 91 -10.85 22.17 6.76
CA SER A 91 -11.17 21.87 8.16
C SER A 91 -10.59 20.51 8.57
N GLU A 92 -10.47 20.26 9.87
CA GLU A 92 -9.96 19.00 10.40
C GLU A 92 -10.75 17.78 9.85
N GLU A 93 -12.07 17.91 9.76
CA GLU A 93 -12.96 16.85 9.25
C GLU A 93 -12.79 16.60 7.75
N VAL A 94 -12.68 17.67 6.95
CA VAL A 94 -12.44 17.55 5.51
C VAL A 94 -11.05 16.96 5.25
N ARG A 95 -10.05 17.34 6.07
CA ARG A 95 -8.70 16.80 6.02
C ARG A 95 -8.67 15.31 6.30
N ASP A 96 -9.35 14.85 7.34
CA ASP A 96 -9.42 13.40 7.65
C ASP A 96 -10.16 12.62 6.56
N ALA A 97 -11.25 13.17 6.01
CA ALA A 97 -11.98 12.52 4.91
C ALA A 97 -11.13 12.39 3.64
N GLY A 98 -10.37 13.43 3.28
CA GLY A 98 -9.46 13.38 2.13
C GLY A 98 -8.27 12.45 2.36
N LEU A 99 -7.71 12.42 3.57
CA LEU A 99 -6.67 11.46 3.95
C LEU A 99 -7.14 10.00 3.81
N ILE A 100 -8.38 9.70 4.19
CA ILE A 100 -8.98 8.38 3.96
C ILE A 100 -9.08 8.10 2.46
N ALA A 101 -9.61 9.04 1.68
CA ALA A 101 -9.78 8.86 0.24
C ALA A 101 -8.44 8.57 -0.48
N ASP A 102 -7.39 9.30 -0.15
CA ASP A 102 -6.07 9.09 -0.75
C ASP A 102 -5.42 7.78 -0.27
N ALA A 103 -5.59 7.43 1.01
CA ALA A 103 -5.13 6.13 1.52
C ALA A 103 -5.84 4.96 0.81
N GLN A 104 -7.15 5.02 0.59
CA GLN A 104 -7.86 3.96 -0.14
C GLN A 104 -7.37 3.81 -1.60
N ARG A 105 -6.95 4.90 -2.26
CA ARG A 105 -6.33 4.79 -3.59
C ARG A 105 -4.99 4.05 -3.54
N VAL A 106 -4.20 4.28 -2.49
CA VAL A 106 -2.97 3.54 -2.21
C VAL A 106 -3.28 2.05 -1.99
N GLU A 107 -4.22 1.72 -1.11
CA GLU A 107 -4.62 0.32 -0.84
C GLU A 107 -5.08 -0.39 -2.12
N HIS A 108 -5.91 0.25 -2.93
CA HIS A 108 -6.41 -0.34 -4.18
C HIS A 108 -5.30 -0.57 -5.21
N TYR A 109 -4.27 0.28 -5.25
CA TYR A 109 -3.09 0.04 -6.06
C TYR A 109 -2.35 -1.22 -5.60
N GLU A 110 -2.12 -1.36 -4.30
CA GLU A 110 -1.41 -2.50 -3.72
C GLU A 110 -2.20 -3.80 -3.84
N ILE A 111 -3.52 -3.77 -3.59
CA ILE A 111 -4.44 -4.91 -3.81
C ILE A 111 -4.34 -5.41 -5.26
N SER A 112 -4.37 -4.50 -6.24
CA SER A 112 -4.22 -4.85 -7.66
C SER A 112 -2.84 -5.45 -7.96
N GLY A 113 -1.77 -4.85 -7.43
CA GLY A 113 -0.40 -5.33 -7.61
C GLY A 113 -0.17 -6.70 -6.98
N TYR A 114 -0.52 -6.88 -5.72
CA TYR A 114 -0.41 -8.15 -4.99
C TYR A 114 -1.29 -9.25 -5.58
N GLY A 115 -2.53 -8.95 -5.97
CA GLY A 115 -3.40 -9.90 -6.69
C GLY A 115 -2.74 -10.44 -7.95
N THR A 116 -2.07 -9.57 -8.70
CA THR A 116 -1.34 -9.92 -9.92
C THR A 116 -0.16 -10.86 -9.62
N VAL A 117 0.72 -10.50 -8.68
CA VAL A 117 1.91 -11.32 -8.36
C VAL A 117 1.54 -12.65 -7.70
N VAL A 118 0.45 -12.73 -6.93
CA VAL A 118 -0.10 -14.00 -6.43
C VAL A 118 -0.45 -14.92 -7.60
N ARG A 119 -1.14 -14.41 -8.63
CA ARG A 119 -1.57 -15.22 -9.77
C ARG A 119 -0.37 -15.67 -10.61
N TYR A 120 0.62 -14.81 -10.80
CA TYR A 120 1.85 -15.15 -11.52
C TYR A 120 2.68 -16.18 -10.78
N ALA A 121 2.84 -16.04 -9.45
CA ALA A 121 3.53 -17.03 -8.63
C ALA A 121 2.86 -18.42 -8.74
N LYS A 122 1.52 -18.48 -8.76
CA LYS A 122 0.77 -19.74 -8.98
C LYS A 122 1.05 -20.32 -10.36
N GLU A 123 1.03 -19.50 -11.41
CA GLU A 123 1.24 -19.95 -12.80
C GLU A 123 2.67 -20.47 -13.03
N LEU A 124 3.66 -19.84 -12.40
CA LEU A 124 5.07 -20.25 -12.45
C LEU A 124 5.38 -21.43 -11.51
N GLY A 125 4.39 -21.97 -10.79
CA GLY A 125 4.54 -23.12 -9.90
C GLY A 125 5.12 -22.80 -8.51
N HIS A 126 5.31 -21.52 -8.17
CA HIS A 126 5.85 -21.06 -6.88
C HIS A 126 4.78 -21.02 -5.78
N LYS A 127 4.26 -22.19 -5.39
CA LYS A 127 3.12 -22.30 -4.46
C LYS A 127 3.35 -21.63 -3.10
N ASP A 128 4.55 -21.76 -2.52
CA ASP A 128 4.82 -21.18 -1.20
C ASP A 128 5.06 -19.67 -1.27
N ILE A 129 5.65 -19.16 -2.35
CA ILE A 129 5.74 -17.72 -2.62
C ILE A 129 4.34 -17.13 -2.82
N ALA A 130 3.46 -17.82 -3.55
CA ALA A 130 2.08 -17.39 -3.73
C ALA A 130 1.33 -17.27 -2.40
N LYS A 131 1.58 -18.16 -1.42
CA LYS A 131 0.99 -18.05 -0.07
C LYS A 131 1.51 -16.83 0.69
N LYS A 132 2.81 -16.54 0.59
CA LYS A 132 3.40 -15.35 1.24
C LYS A 132 2.83 -14.06 0.65
N LEU A 133 2.73 -13.97 -0.68
CA LEU A 133 2.12 -12.83 -1.36
C LEU A 133 0.62 -12.71 -1.04
N GLN A 134 -0.09 -13.83 -0.93
CA GLN A 134 -1.51 -13.83 -0.53
C GLN A 134 -1.68 -13.29 0.89
N LYS A 135 -0.77 -13.60 1.80
CA LYS A 135 -0.80 -13.02 3.16
C LYS A 135 -0.75 -11.49 3.10
N THR A 136 0.14 -10.91 2.29
CA THR A 136 0.16 -9.45 2.12
C THR A 136 -1.15 -8.94 1.52
N LEU A 137 -1.63 -9.58 0.45
CA LEU A 137 -2.89 -9.19 -0.19
C LEU A 137 -4.08 -9.16 0.80
N ASP A 138 -4.15 -10.15 1.68
CA ASP A 138 -5.20 -10.23 2.70
C ASP A 138 -5.03 -9.12 3.77
N GLU A 139 -3.79 -8.76 4.10
CA GLU A 139 -3.46 -7.63 4.99
C GLU A 139 -3.90 -6.29 4.37
N GLU A 140 -3.63 -6.04 3.08
CA GLU A 140 -4.09 -4.81 2.39
C GLU A 140 -5.61 -4.72 2.30
N TYR A 141 -6.29 -5.84 1.99
CA TYR A 141 -7.76 -5.86 2.06
C TYR A 141 -8.27 -5.53 3.45
N ASN A 142 -7.60 -5.98 4.51
CA ASN A 142 -7.99 -5.63 5.87
C ASN A 142 -7.73 -4.15 6.19
N ALA A 143 -6.65 -3.55 5.69
CA ALA A 143 -6.36 -2.13 5.82
C ALA A 143 -7.45 -1.26 5.16
N ASP A 144 -7.79 -1.55 3.89
CA ASP A 144 -8.88 -0.86 3.18
C ASP A 144 -10.23 -0.99 3.90
N ASN A 145 -10.58 -2.20 4.37
CA ASN A 145 -11.79 -2.41 5.17
C ASN A 145 -11.80 -1.62 6.50
N LYS A 146 -10.64 -1.35 7.11
CA LYS A 146 -10.55 -0.47 8.30
C LYS A 146 -10.86 0.97 7.90
N LEU A 147 -10.34 1.43 6.76
CA LEU A 147 -10.58 2.78 6.22
C LEU A 147 -12.06 3.00 5.86
N ASP A 148 -12.71 2.04 5.19
CA ASP A 148 -14.14 2.09 4.89
C ASP A 148 -14.99 2.30 6.15
N LYS A 149 -14.70 1.55 7.20
CA LYS A 149 -15.41 1.69 8.48
C LYS A 149 -15.20 3.07 9.09
N LEU A 150 -14.02 3.68 8.94
CA LEU A 150 -13.77 5.04 9.43
C LEU A 150 -14.54 6.09 8.61
N ALA A 151 -14.57 5.93 7.28
CA ALA A 151 -15.34 6.77 6.37
C ALA A 151 -16.84 6.73 6.70
N GLU A 152 -17.43 5.53 6.87
CA GLU A 152 -18.85 5.35 7.16
C GLU A 152 -19.26 5.78 8.57
N SER A 153 -18.42 5.47 9.57
CA SER A 153 -18.83 5.52 10.98
C SER A 153 -18.90 6.92 11.57
N ARG A 154 -18.20 7.93 11.00
CA ARG A 154 -18.27 9.30 11.53
C ARG A 154 -17.67 10.39 10.63
N LEU A 155 -16.61 10.12 9.87
CA LEU A 155 -15.81 11.20 9.28
C LEU A 155 -16.52 11.87 8.10
N ASN A 156 -17.05 11.10 7.15
CA ASN A 156 -17.77 11.66 6.01
C ASN A 156 -19.11 12.32 6.39
N LYS A 157 -19.70 11.97 7.54
CA LYS A 157 -20.92 12.62 8.04
C LYS A 157 -20.63 13.95 8.73
N LYS A 158 -19.45 14.12 9.33
CA LYS A 158 -19.02 15.38 9.96
C LYS A 158 -18.45 16.38 8.95
N ALA A 159 -17.97 15.91 7.80
CA ALA A 159 -17.45 16.74 6.71
C ALA A 159 -18.54 17.29 5.76
N LYS A 160 -19.83 17.11 6.09
CA LYS A 160 -20.96 17.70 5.37
C LYS A 160 -21.41 18.99 6.05
#